data_AF-A0A351DVK9-F1
#
_entry.id   AF-A0A351DVK9-F1
#
_cell.length_a   1.000
_cell.length_b   1.000
_cell.length_c   1.000
_cell.angle_alpha   90.00
_cell.angle_beta   90.00
_cell.angle_gamma   90.00
#
_symmetry.space_group_name_H-M   'P 1'
#
loop_
_entity.id
_entity.type
_entity.pdbx_description
1 polymer ?
#
loop_
_entity_poly.entity_id
_entity_poly.type
_entity_poly.pdbx_seq_one_letter_code
_entity_poly.pdbx_strand_id
1 'polypeptide(L)' 'MNAAAIRKLIAEYDLAGLDILEAEVYNALDEESNDVAELGDQLTNILGAKRVLEQAAKEGIEPKEALRTFFKDVRNIIG' A
#
# COMPACT_ATOMS: atom_id res chain seq x y z
N MET A 1 4.98 3.81 -6.91
CA MET A 1 4.26 4.11 -5.64
C MET A 1 3.57 5.47 -5.67
N ASN A 2 2.26 5.52 -5.43
CA ASN A 2 1.40 6.70 -5.59
C ASN A 2 0.62 7.05 -4.30
N ALA A 3 0.77 8.27 -3.81
CA ALA A 3 0.11 8.75 -2.58
C ALA A 3 -1.41 8.79 -2.64
N ALA A 4 -1.99 9.10 -3.80
CA ALA A 4 -3.44 9.11 -3.97
C ALA A 4 -4.00 7.68 -3.94
N ALA A 5 -3.30 6.73 -4.57
CA ALA A 5 -3.68 5.31 -4.57
C ALA A 5 -3.62 4.73 -3.15
N ILE A 6 -2.52 4.96 -2.42
CA ILE A 6 -2.38 4.50 -1.03
C ILE A 6 -3.47 5.12 -0.15
N ARG A 7 -3.74 6.42 -0.31
CA ARG A 7 -4.80 7.10 0.46
C ARG A 7 -6.18 6.49 0.21
N LYS A 8 -6.47 6.08 -1.03
CA LYS A 8 -7.72 5.39 -1.37
C LYS A 8 -7.78 4.02 -0.69
N LEU A 9 -6.71 3.24 -0.79
CA LEU A 9 -6.61 1.90 -0.20
C LEU A 9 -6.84 1.90 1.31
N ILE A 10 -6.18 2.79 2.06
CA ILE A 10 -6.35 2.87 3.53
C ILE A 10 -7.73 3.41 3.96
N ALA A 11 -8.50 4.00 3.05
CA ALA A 11 -9.85 4.49 3.31
C ALA A 11 -10.92 3.43 3.01
N GLU A 12 -10.63 2.50 2.10
CA GLU A 12 -11.56 1.49 1.63
C GLU A 12 -11.34 0.12 2.28
N TYR A 13 -10.10 -0.16 2.74
CA TYR A 13 -9.71 -1.47 3.25
C TYR A 13 -9.02 -1.37 4.60
N ASP A 14 -9.26 -2.37 5.44
CA ASP A 14 -8.45 -2.68 6.61
C ASP A 14 -7.29 -3.62 6.24
N LEU A 15 -6.47 -4.02 7.23
CA LEU A 15 -5.32 -4.90 6.97
C LEU A 15 -5.74 -6.24 6.34
N ALA A 16 -6.81 -6.86 6.82
CA ALA A 16 -7.31 -8.12 6.29
C ALA A 16 -7.81 -7.98 4.84
N GLY A 17 -8.51 -6.88 4.53
CA GLY A 17 -8.94 -6.56 3.17
C GLY A 17 -7.75 -6.33 2.22
N LEU A 18 -6.69 -5.67 2.71
CA LEU A 18 -5.45 -5.50 1.94
C LEU A 18 -4.69 -6.81 1.73
N ASP A 19 -4.72 -7.74 2.69
CA ASP A 19 -4.12 -9.07 2.54
C ASP A 19 -4.79 -9.87 1.42
N ILE A 20 -6.12 -9.77 1.30
CA ILE A 20 -6.88 -10.41 0.22
C ILE A 20 -6.48 -9.80 -1.13
N LEU A 21 -6.46 -8.46 -1.23
CA LEU A 21 -6.04 -7.76 -2.45
C LEU A 21 -4.59 -8.09 -2.85
N GLU A 22 -3.69 -8.21 -1.87
CA GLU A 22 -2.31 -8.62 -2.13
C GLU A 22 -2.24 -10.03 -2.73
N ALA A 23 -2.98 -10.99 -2.18
CA ALA A 23 -3.05 -12.35 -2.70
C ALA A 23 -3.65 -12.39 -4.12
N GLU A 24 -4.69 -11.60 -4.40
CA GLU A 24 -5.27 -11.47 -5.73
C GLU A 24 -4.25 -10.94 -6.76
N VAL A 25 -3.47 -9.93 -6.38
CA VAL A 25 -2.42 -9.38 -7.27
C VAL A 25 -1.30 -10.40 -7.50
N TYR A 26 -0.89 -11.16 -6.48
CA TYR A 26 0.09 -12.24 -6.69
C TYR A 26 -0.44 -13.34 -7.62
N ASN A 27 -1.68 -13.77 -7.44
CA ASN A 27 -2.28 -14.74 -8.34
C ASN A 27 -2.35 -14.22 -9.79
N ALA A 28 -2.62 -12.93 -9.96
CA ALA A 28 -2.64 -12.29 -11.28
C ALA A 28 -1.24 -12.15 -11.91
N LEU A 29 -0.18 -11.99 -11.10
CA LEU A 29 1.20 -11.94 -11.58
C LEU A 29 1.68 -13.27 -12.18
N ASP A 30 1.11 -14.39 -11.73
CA ASP A 30 1.43 -15.73 -12.24
C ASP A 30 0.81 -16.01 -13.62
N GLU A 31 -0.10 -15.17 -14.10
CA GLU A 31 -0.71 -15.29 -15.43
C GLU A 31 0.12 -14.53 -16.49
N GLU A 32 0.71 -15.27 -17.44
CA GLU A 32 1.59 -14.72 -18.50
C GLU A 32 0.95 -13.61 -19.36
N SER A 33 -0.37 -13.47 -19.38
CA SER A 33 -1.09 -12.46 -20.16
C SER A 33 -1.21 -11.09 -19.48
N ASN A 34 -0.88 -10.99 -18.20
CA ASN A 34 -1.14 -9.78 -17.42
C ASN A 34 0.02 -8.78 -17.50
N ASP A 35 -0.31 -7.48 -17.39
CA ASP A 35 0.69 -6.42 -17.35
C ASP A 35 1.41 -6.43 -15.99
N VAL A 36 2.58 -7.05 -15.97
CA VAL A 36 3.44 -7.16 -14.79
C VAL A 36 3.84 -5.78 -14.23
N ALA A 37 3.96 -4.75 -15.07
CA ALA A 37 4.31 -3.41 -14.61
C ALA A 37 3.14 -2.77 -13.85
N GLU A 38 1.92 -2.87 -14.39
CA GLU A 38 0.71 -2.38 -13.72
C GLU A 38 0.45 -3.12 -12.41
N LEU A 39 0.57 -4.45 -12.41
CA LEU A 39 0.40 -5.27 -11.20
C LEU A 39 1.50 -4.98 -10.16
N GLY A 40 2.74 -4.74 -10.60
CA GLY A 40 3.83 -4.35 -9.71
C GLY A 40 3.59 -2.99 -9.04
N ASP A 41 3.04 -2.02 -9.78
CA ASP A 41 2.65 -0.72 -9.22
C ASP A 41 1.48 -0.86 -8.24
N GLN A 42 0.50 -1.70 -8.54
CA GLN A 42 -0.61 -2.01 -7.66
C GLN A 42 -0.13 -2.66 -6.35
N LEU A 43 0.72 -3.69 -6.45
CA LEU A 43 1.32 -4.35 -5.30
C LEU A 43 2.11 -3.37 -4.43
N THR A 44 2.92 -2.51 -5.04
CA THR A 44 3.69 -1.47 -4.34
C THR A 44 2.75 -0.54 -3.53
N ASN A 45 1.60 -0.18 -4.09
CA ASN A 45 0.62 0.66 -3.39
C ASN A 45 -0.09 -0.10 -2.26
N ILE A 46 -0.40 -1.39 -2.43
CA ILE A 46 -1.00 -2.24 -1.38
C ILE A 46 -0.04 -2.37 -0.20
N LEU A 47 1.23 -2.70 -0.45
CA LEU A 47 2.27 -2.79 0.58
C LEU A 47 2.47 -1.45 1.31
N GLY A 48 2.44 -0.34 0.58
CA GLY A 48 2.47 1.00 1.16
C GLY A 48 1.26 1.28 2.08
N ALA A 49 0.06 0.87 1.67
CA ALA A 49 -1.15 1.01 2.47
C ALA A 49 -1.12 0.17 3.75
N LYS A 50 -0.68 -1.10 3.66
CA LYS A 50 -0.51 -2.00 4.81
C LYS A 50 0.43 -1.39 5.83
N ARG A 51 1.60 -0.93 5.38
CA ARG A 51 2.59 -0.29 6.25
C ARG A 51 2.06 0.97 6.95
N VAL A 52 1.23 1.76 6.27
CA VAL A 52 0.58 2.94 6.86
C VAL A 52 -0.41 2.54 7.95
N LEU A 53 -1.24 1.52 7.71
CA LEU A 53 -2.21 1.02 8.69
C LEU A 53 -1.52 0.38 9.90
N GLU A 54 -0.48 -0.42 9.68
CA GLU A 54 0.34 -1.00 10.74
C GLU A 54 1.00 0.06 11.61
N GLN A 55 1.57 1.09 10.99
CA GLN A 55 2.19 2.21 11.72
C GLN A 55 1.14 2.98 12.53
N ALA A 56 -0.02 3.26 11.93
CA ALA A 56 -1.13 3.93 12.60
C ALA A 56 -1.60 3.16 13.84
N ALA A 57 -1.77 1.84 13.71
CA ALA A 57 -2.13 0.96 14.81
C ALA A 57 -1.04 0.90 15.90
N LYS A 58 0.23 0.84 15.51
CA LYS A 58 1.37 0.79 16.41
C LYS A 58 1.54 2.09 17.23
N GLU A 59 1.32 3.24 16.60
CA GLU A 59 1.46 4.56 17.23
C GLU A 59 0.17 5.04 17.89
N GLY A 60 -0.97 4.38 17.64
CA GLY A 60 -2.27 4.81 18.12
C GLY A 60 -2.74 6.13 17.49
N ILE A 61 -2.35 6.38 16.24
CA ILE A 61 -2.70 7.59 15.48
C ILE A 61 -3.63 7.26 14.31
N GLU A 62 -4.20 8.30 13.72
CA GLU A 62 -5.03 8.17 12.52
C GLU A 62 -4.20 7.73 11.30
N PRO A 63 -4.71 6.82 10.44
CA PRO A 63 -4.04 6.39 9.21
C PRO A 63 -3.58 7.55 8.31
N LYS A 64 -4.36 8.63 8.27
CA LYS A 64 -4.02 9.84 7.50
C LYS A 64 -2.80 10.57 8.03
N GLU A 65 -2.56 10.50 9.34
CA GLU A 65 -1.36 11.06 9.98
C GLU A 65 -0.15 10.17 9.70
N ALA A 66 -0.30 8.86 9.90
CA ALA A 66 0.73 7.87 9.55
C ALA A 66 1.14 7.96 8.07
N LEU A 67 0.20 8.20 7.15
CA LEU A 67 0.47 8.40 5.72
C LEU A 67 1.42 9.58 5.45
N ARG A 68 1.26 10.69 6.18
CA ARG A 68 2.12 11.87 6.03
C ARG A 68 3.55 11.56 6.48
N THR A 69 3.69 10.83 7.58
CA THR A 69 5.00 10.39 8.10
C THR A 69 5.65 9.41 7.12
N PHE A 70 4.89 8.41 6.65
CA PHE A 70 5.36 7.44 5.67
C PHE A 70 5.97 8.09 4.41
N PHE A 71 5.30 9.07 3.81
CA PHE A 71 5.85 9.76 2.64
C PHE A 71 7.04 10.68 2.94
N LYS A 72 7.12 11.24 4.16
CA LYS A 72 8.32 11.97 4.58
C LYS A 72 9.52 11.02 4.68
N ASP A 73 9.32 9.85 5.28
CA ASP A 73 10.38 8.85 5.48
C ASP A 73 10.88 8.30 4.15
N VAL A 74 9.98 7.93 3.24
CA VAL A 74 10.34 7.46 1.88
C VAL A 74 11.15 8.52 1.14
N ARG A 75 10.73 9.80 1.20
CA ARG A 75 11.46 10.90 0.56
C ARG A 75 12.85 11.08 1.17
N ASN A 76 12.98 10.97 2.49
CA ASN A 76 14.26 11.12 3.19
C ASN A 76 15.25 9.97 2.93
N ILE A 77 14.79 8.82 2.44
CA ILE A 77 15.64 7.68 2.06
C ILE A 77 16.18 7.86 0.62
N ILE A 78 15.43 8.51 -0.25
CA ILE A 78 15.74 8.64 -1.69
C ILE A 78 16.49 9.95 -2.00
N GLY A 79 16.32 11.00 -1.18
CA GLY A 79 17.02 12.28 -1.30
C GLY A 79 18.30 12.33 -0.49
#